data_AF-A0A9D7YZY6-F1
#
_entry.id   AF-A0A9D7YZY6-F1
#
_cell.length_a   1.000
_cell.length_b   1.000
_cell.length_c   1.000
_cell.angle_alpha   90.00
_cell.angle_beta   90.00
_cell.angle_gamma   90.00
#
_symmetry.space_group_name_H-M   'P 1'
#
loop_
_entity.id
_entity.type
_entity.pdbx_description
1 polymer ?
#
loop_
_entity_poly.entity_id
_entity_poly.type
_entity_poly.pdbx_seq_one_letter_code
_entity_poly.pdbx_strand_id
1 'polypeptide(L)' 'MPKLPRLTATEAEKLLLDAGFMQIRSKGSYRIYFREEVRVVIPFHSGKILLS' A
#
# COMPACT_ATOMS: atom_id res chain seq x y z
N MET A 1 14.70 17.33 -8.81
CA MET A 1 13.98 16.62 -7.72
C MET A 1 14.54 15.21 -7.64
N PRO A 2 14.94 14.73 -6.46
CA PRO A 2 15.34 13.32 -6.31
C PRO A 2 14.15 12.43 -6.68
N LYS A 3 14.41 11.37 -7.46
CA LYS A 3 13.39 10.37 -7.75
C LYS A 3 13.05 9.65 -6.45
N LEU A 4 11.78 9.64 -6.07
CA LEU A 4 11.30 8.84 -4.96
C LEU A 4 11.58 7.36 -5.24
N PRO A 5 11.89 6.55 -4.21
CA PRO A 5 12.04 5.12 -4.37
C PRO A 5 10.75 4.52 -4.95
N ARG A 6 10.91 3.67 -5.96
CA ARG A 6 9.80 2.93 -6.56
C ARG A 6 9.52 1.72 -5.68
N LEU A 7 8.32 1.65 -5.12
CA LEU A 7 7.88 0.54 -4.27
C LEU A 7 7.00 -0.42 -5.07
N THR A 8 7.14 -1.71 -4.79
CA THR A 8 6.15 -2.72 -5.13
C THR A 8 4.96 -2.67 -4.17
N ALA A 9 3.83 -3.26 -4.55
CA ALA A 9 2.66 -3.34 -3.66
C ALA A 9 2.97 -4.07 -2.34
N THR A 10 3.82 -5.09 -2.39
CA THR A 10 4.23 -5.86 -1.20
C THR A 10 5.14 -5.06 -0.28
N GLU A 11 6.08 -4.28 -0.82
CA GLU A 11 6.93 -3.40 0.00
C GLU A 11 6.12 -2.29 0.67
N ALA A 12 5.18 -1.68 -0.06
CA ALA A 12 4.30 -0.68 0.51
C ALA A 12 3.37 -1.26 1.59
N GLU A 13 2.80 -2.45 1.37
CA GLU A 13 2.01 -3.15 2.38
C GLU A 13 2.83 -3.41 3.64
N LYS A 14 4.05 -3.94 3.50
CA LYS A 14 4.93 -4.18 4.65
C LYS A 14 5.18 -2.91 5.45
N LEU A 15 5.52 -1.80 4.79
CA LEU A 15 5.75 -0.52 5.46
C LEU A 15 4.51 -0.01 6.19
N LEU A 16 3.31 -0.19 5.63
CA LEU A 16 2.07 0.19 6.30
C LEU A 16 1.83 -0.67 7.56
N LEU A 17 2.01 -1.98 7.46
CA LEU A 17 1.84 -2.89 8.60
C LEU A 17 2.86 -2.59 9.71
N ASP A 18 4.13 -2.37 9.36
CA ASP A 18 5.19 -1.99 10.30
C ASP A 18 4.88 -0.63 10.97
N ALA A 19 4.22 0.28 10.24
CA ALA A 19 3.75 1.57 10.76
C ALA A 19 2.42 1.48 11.55
N GLY A 20 1.90 0.28 11.81
CA GLY A 20 0.69 0.06 12.61
C GLY A 20 -0.63 0.29 11.88
N PHE A 21 -0.62 0.38 10.55
CA PHE A 21 -1.85 0.34 9.79
C PHE A 21 -2.43 -1.08 9.76
N MET A 22 -3.75 -1.17 9.82
CA MET A 22 -4.46 -2.44 9.69
C MET A 22 -5.18 -2.50 8.35
N GLN A 23 -5.13 -3.66 7.69
CA GLN A 23 -5.92 -3.88 6.49
C GLN A 23 -7.40 -4.03 6.89
N ILE A 24 -8.25 -3.11 6.40
CA ILE A 24 -9.68 -3.08 6.74
C ILE A 24 -10.58 -3.62 5.62
N ARG A 25 -10.07 -3.67 4.38
CA ARG A 25 -10.85 -4.18 3.24
C ARG A 25 -9.94 -4.68 2.12
N SER A 26 -10.42 -5.68 1.40
CA SER A 26 -9.93 -6.06 0.07
C SER A 26 -11.08 -6.04 -0.93
N LYS A 27 -10.87 -5.48 -2.12
CA LYS A 27 -11.82 -5.52 -3.23
C LYS A 27 -11.06 -5.60 -4.54
N GLY A 28 -11.17 -6.73 -5.24
CA GLY A 28 -10.41 -6.96 -6.48
C GLY A 28 -8.91 -6.86 -6.23
N SER A 29 -8.19 -6.14 -7.11
CA SER A 29 -6.77 -5.84 -6.96
C SER A 29 -6.48 -4.62 -6.07
N TYR A 30 -7.36 -4.26 -5.14
CA TYR A 30 -7.12 -3.16 -4.21
C TYR A 30 -7.23 -3.61 -2.76
N ARG A 31 -6.28 -3.16 -1.95
CA ARG A 31 -6.31 -3.31 -0.48
C ARG A 31 -6.41 -1.94 0.16
N ILE A 32 -7.18 -1.85 1.23
CA ILE A 32 -7.36 -0.61 2.00
C ILE A 32 -6.83 -0.83 3.41
N TYR A 33 -5.96 0.07 3.83
CA TYR A 33 -5.33 0.11 5.14
C TYR A 33 -5.78 1.35 5.91
N PHE A 34 -5.89 1.21 7.21
CA PHE A 34 -6.38 2.26 8.09
C PHE A 34 -5.59 2.32 9.38
N ARG A 35 -5.32 3.55 9.82
CA ARG A 35 -4.81 3.86 11.15
C ARG A 35 -5.38 5.20 11.58
N GLU A 36 -5.99 5.23 12.76
CA GLU A 36 -6.61 6.43 13.35
C GLU A 36 -7.67 7.05 12.42
N GLU A 37 -7.30 7.98 11.56
CA GLU A 37 -8.18 8.62 10.56
C GLU A 37 -7.62 8.56 9.13
N VAL A 38 -6.43 7.97 8.96
CA VAL A 38 -5.73 7.90 7.68
C VAL A 38 -6.09 6.62 6.96
N ARG A 39 -6.56 6.76 5.72
CA ARG A 39 -6.83 5.65 4.80
C ARG A 39 -5.81 5.64 3.68
N VAL A 40 -5.20 4.47 3.46
CA VAL A 40 -4.28 4.24 2.34
C VAL A 40 -4.84 3.13 1.46
N VAL A 41 -4.90 3.37 0.16
CA VAL A 41 -5.34 2.39 -0.83
C VAL A 41 -4.13 1.94 -1.64
N ILE A 42 -3.84 0.64 -1.63
CA ILE A 42 -2.76 0.05 -2.42
C ILE A 42 -3.38 -0.76 -3.57
N PRO A 43 -3.07 -0.43 -4.84
CA PRO A 43 -3.31 -1.33 -5.96
C PRO A 43 -2.34 -2.52 -5.89
N PHE A 44 -2.89 -3.69 -5.62
CA PHE A 44 -2.20 -4.96 -5.48
C PHE A 44 -2.23 -5.75 -6.80
N HIS A 45 -1.26 -5.47 -7.66
CA HIS A 45 -0.94 -6.30 -8.83
C HIS A 45 0.34 -7.07 -8.50
N SER A 46 0.27 -8.40 -8.42
CA SER A 46 1.43 -9.23 -8.07
C SER A 46 2.61 -8.93 -9.00
N GLY A 47 3.75 -8.58 -8.40
CA GLY A 47 5.01 -8.36 -9.13
C GLY A 47 5.13 -7.06 -9.93
N LYS A 48 4.18 -6.13 -9.84
CA LYS A 48 4.30 -4.81 -10.51
C LYS A 48 4.66 -3.70 -9.52
N ILE A 49 5.50 -2.79 -9.98
CA ILE A 49 5.75 -1.51 -9.31
C ILE A 49 4.41 -0.79 -9.16
N LEU A 50 4.18 -0.15 -8.00
CA LEU A 50 3.05 0.75 -7.81
C LEU A 50 3.17 1.89 -8.82
N LEU A 51 2.34 1.81 -9.86
CA LEU A 51 2.15 2.86 -10.83
C LEU A 51 0.70 3.31 -10.66
N SER A 52 0.54 4.54 -10.19
CA SER A 52 -0.72 5.29 -10.24
C SER A 52 -1.03 5.69 -11.67
#